data_AF-A0A7C8AH47-F1
#
_entry.id   AF-A0A7C8AH47-F1
#
_cell.length_a   1.000
_cell.length_b   1.000
_cell.length_c   1.000
_cell.angle_alpha   90.00
_cell.angle_beta   90.00
_cell.angle_gamma   90.00
#
_symmetry.space_group_name_H-M   'P 1'
#
loop_
_entity.id
_entity.type
_entity.pdbx_description
1 polymer ?
#
loop_
_entity_poly.entity_id
_entity_poly.type
_entity_poly.pdbx_seq_one_letter_code
_entity_poly.pdbx_strand_id
1 'polypeptide(L)'
;MKRLVFISLTFLIVLSACQETGQYVKTPGNLEVVVEDGAEFPEFLVGKWEADKDGWAFIFEPDGKIFVARISMGRTEIVPGKVKILPTHGGGQATYVPGDWSVIYSPAYRELTVDLVMNFVRVEMGDQALQGKERNIISGTVSEDGKLWRTVVSNFPEYEGFPNRPEDLPYLREVNFVKVEEK
;
A
#
# COMPACT_ATOMS: atom_id res chain seq x y z
N MET A 1 -29.83 74.46 -20.85
CA MET A 1 -29.02 73.38 -21.48
C MET A 1 -28.67 72.37 -20.38
N LYS A 2 -29.32 71.19 -20.37
CA LYS A 2 -29.17 70.16 -19.32
C LYS A 2 -28.06 69.19 -19.74
N ARG A 3 -27.00 69.04 -18.92
CA ARG A 3 -25.92 68.08 -19.16
C ARG A 3 -26.24 66.77 -18.44
N LEU A 4 -26.44 65.71 -19.22
CA LEU A 4 -26.61 64.33 -18.76
C LEU A 4 -25.22 63.74 -18.46
N VAL A 5 -25.02 63.33 -17.21
CA VAL A 5 -23.82 62.64 -16.72
C VAL A 5 -24.10 61.13 -16.85
N PHE A 6 -23.43 60.47 -17.79
CA PHE A 6 -23.45 59.01 -17.93
C PHE A 6 -22.39 58.41 -16.99
N ILE A 7 -22.84 57.81 -15.88
CA ILE A 7 -21.99 57.02 -14.99
C ILE A 7 -21.93 55.61 -15.56
N SER A 8 -20.81 55.25 -16.19
CA SER A 8 -20.51 53.91 -16.66
C SER A 8 -20.03 53.06 -15.48
N LEU A 9 -20.88 52.15 -15.01
CA LEU A 9 -20.61 51.19 -13.95
C LEU A 9 -19.87 49.97 -14.55
N THR A 10 -18.54 49.97 -14.49
CA THR A 10 -17.71 48.86 -14.98
C THR A 10 -17.76 47.71 -13.98
N PHE A 11 -18.56 46.68 -14.30
CA PHE A 11 -18.70 45.46 -13.53
C PHE A 11 -17.44 44.59 -13.69
N LEU A 12 -16.53 44.63 -12.71
CA LEU A 12 -15.37 43.73 -12.65
C LEU A 12 -15.87 42.32 -12.25
N ILE A 13 -15.97 41.43 -13.24
CA ILE A 13 -16.21 40.01 -13.03
C ILE A 13 -14.91 39.40 -12.51
N VAL A 14 -14.79 39.27 -11.20
CA VAL A 14 -13.73 38.49 -10.55
C VAL A 14 -14.05 37.02 -10.81
N LEU A 15 -13.43 36.45 -11.85
CA LEU A 15 -13.39 35.00 -12.07
C LEU A 15 -12.51 34.40 -10.97
N SER A 16 -13.09 34.18 -9.79
CA SER A 16 -12.54 33.30 -8.77
C SER A 16 -12.54 31.89 -9.33
N ALA A 17 -11.46 31.55 -10.04
CA ALA A 17 -11.11 30.17 -10.31
C ALA A 17 -10.84 29.51 -8.94
N CYS A 18 -11.89 28.95 -8.34
CA CYS A 18 -11.72 27.89 -7.35
C CYS A 18 -10.93 26.81 -8.08
N GLN A 19 -9.61 26.78 -7.87
CA GLN A 19 -8.84 25.56 -8.06
C GLN A 19 -9.45 24.56 -7.10
N GLU A 20 -10.37 23.72 -7.61
CA GLU A 20 -10.56 22.40 -7.05
C GLU A 20 -9.18 21.77 -7.06
N THR A 21 -8.51 21.83 -5.91
CA THR A 21 -7.50 20.87 -5.55
C THR A 21 -8.23 19.54 -5.55
N GLY A 22 -8.33 18.92 -6.73
CA GLY A 22 -8.95 17.64 -6.95
C GLY A 22 -8.28 16.66 -6.00
N GLN A 23 -8.91 16.45 -4.85
CA GLN A 23 -8.50 15.41 -3.93
C GLN A 23 -8.62 14.14 -4.72
N TYR A 24 -7.46 13.59 -5.09
CA TYR A 24 -7.32 12.30 -5.72
C TYR A 24 -7.72 11.25 -4.67
N VAL A 25 -9.00 11.19 -4.31
CA VAL A 25 -9.55 10.13 -3.48
C VAL A 25 -9.69 8.93 -4.39
N LYS A 26 -8.55 8.31 -4.71
CA LYS A 26 -8.53 7.03 -5.39
C LYS A 26 -9.26 6.05 -4.47
N THR A 27 -10.31 5.44 -4.99
CA THR A 27 -11.12 4.48 -4.24
C THR A 27 -10.18 3.41 -3.66
N PRO A 28 -10.31 3.08 -2.37
CA PRO A 28 -9.51 2.02 -1.78
C PRO A 28 -9.71 0.72 -2.55
N GLY A 29 -8.62 0.00 -2.82
CA GLY A 29 -8.68 -1.21 -3.65
C GLY A 29 -9.32 -2.41 -2.95
N ASN A 30 -9.64 -3.41 -3.77
CA ASN A 30 -10.20 -4.69 -3.33
C ASN A 30 -9.08 -5.64 -2.90
N LEU A 31 -9.45 -6.69 -2.16
CA LEU A 31 -8.55 -7.79 -1.82
C LEU A 31 -9.12 -9.09 -2.40
N GLU A 32 -8.35 -9.70 -3.30
CA GLU A 32 -8.68 -10.97 -3.95
C GLU A 32 -7.91 -12.12 -3.31
N VAL A 33 -8.54 -13.29 -3.19
CA VAL A 33 -7.90 -14.52 -2.72
C VAL A 33 -8.15 -15.61 -3.74
N VAL A 34 -7.08 -16.27 -4.19
CA VAL A 34 -7.12 -17.35 -5.18
C VAL A 34 -6.38 -18.56 -4.63
N VAL A 35 -7.04 -19.71 -4.63
CA VAL A 35 -6.40 -21.01 -4.40
C VAL A 35 -6.46 -21.77 -5.72
N GLU A 36 -5.30 -22.18 -6.27
CA GLU A 36 -5.20 -22.63 -7.66
C GLU A 36 -6.06 -23.85 -8.02
N ASP A 37 -6.31 -24.75 -7.08
CA ASP A 37 -7.16 -25.92 -7.27
C ASP A 37 -8.64 -25.66 -6.94
N GLY A 38 -8.98 -24.42 -6.56
CA GLY A 38 -10.32 -24.00 -6.14
C GLY A 38 -10.72 -24.46 -4.74
N ALA A 39 -9.80 -25.02 -3.96
CA ALA A 39 -10.06 -25.37 -2.57
C ALA A 39 -10.22 -24.14 -1.66
N GLU A 40 -10.64 -24.37 -0.42
CA GLU A 40 -10.63 -23.33 0.61
C GLU A 40 -9.19 -22.92 0.98
N PHE A 41 -9.04 -21.71 1.52
CA PHE A 41 -7.74 -21.23 1.97
C PHE A 41 -7.22 -22.13 3.11
N PRO A 42 -5.98 -22.67 3.03
CA PRO A 42 -5.53 -23.66 4.00
C PRO A 42 -5.43 -23.12 5.43
N GLU A 43 -5.97 -23.88 6.40
CA GLU A 43 -5.97 -23.51 7.82
C GLU A 43 -4.56 -23.26 8.39
N PHE A 44 -3.55 -24.00 7.92
CA PHE A 44 -2.17 -23.79 8.39
C PHE A 44 -1.57 -22.45 7.93
N LEU A 45 -2.17 -21.73 6.98
CA LEU A 45 -1.77 -20.37 6.60
C LEU A 45 -2.47 -19.29 7.43
N VAL A 46 -3.60 -19.60 8.05
CA VAL A 46 -4.38 -18.67 8.88
C VAL A 46 -3.58 -18.25 10.10
N GLY A 47 -3.67 -16.96 10.46
CA GLY A 47 -3.02 -16.38 11.63
C GLY A 47 -1.91 -15.39 11.28
N LYS A 48 -1.11 -15.06 12.29
CA LYS A 48 -0.08 -14.03 12.20
C LYS A 48 1.25 -14.59 11.70
N TRP A 49 1.82 -13.92 10.70
CA TRP A 49 3.14 -14.19 10.14
C TRP A 49 4.03 -12.96 10.32
N GLU A 50 5.22 -13.13 10.88
CA GLU A 50 6.19 -12.03 11.05
C GLU A 50 7.49 -12.37 10.35
N ALA A 51 8.01 -11.42 9.59
CA ALA A 51 9.32 -11.55 8.98
C ALA A 51 10.44 -11.50 10.01
N ASP A 52 11.45 -12.34 9.82
CA ASP A 52 12.69 -12.36 10.60
C ASP A 52 13.51 -11.07 10.46
N LYS A 53 13.30 -10.34 9.36
CA LYS A 53 13.91 -9.05 9.07
C LYS A 53 12.99 -8.12 8.28
N ASP A 54 13.45 -6.90 8.03
CA ASP A 54 12.76 -5.87 7.24
C ASP A 54 11.39 -5.41 7.76
N GLY A 55 10.89 -6.00 8.85
CA GLY A 55 9.74 -5.50 9.61
C GLY A 55 8.37 -5.82 9.00
N TRP A 56 8.31 -6.75 8.04
CA TRP A 56 7.04 -7.21 7.46
C TRP A 56 6.24 -8.05 8.45
N ALA A 57 4.91 -7.95 8.38
CA ALA A 57 4.02 -8.89 9.03
C ALA A 57 2.68 -8.97 8.30
N PHE A 58 2.00 -10.10 8.41
CA PHE A 58 0.66 -10.34 7.88
C PHE A 58 -0.21 -11.01 8.93
N ILE A 59 -1.50 -10.75 8.87
CA ILE A 59 -2.52 -11.52 9.59
C ILE A 59 -3.50 -12.03 8.54
N PHE A 60 -3.49 -13.35 8.29
CA PHE A 60 -4.45 -13.98 7.38
C PHE A 60 -5.66 -14.49 8.15
N GLU A 61 -6.86 -14.20 7.63
CA GLU A 61 -8.14 -14.71 8.10
C GLU A 61 -8.44 -16.10 7.48
N PRO A 62 -9.45 -16.83 8.00
CA PRO A 62 -9.81 -18.15 7.47
C PRO A 62 -10.17 -18.18 5.98
N ASP A 63 -10.64 -17.07 5.41
CA ASP A 63 -10.93 -16.95 3.98
C ASP A 63 -9.70 -16.55 3.13
N GLY A 64 -8.52 -16.50 3.74
CA GLY A 64 -7.26 -16.09 3.13
C GLY A 64 -7.07 -14.59 2.98
N LYS A 65 -8.04 -13.77 3.40
CA LYS A 65 -7.86 -12.32 3.38
C LYS A 65 -6.83 -11.87 4.39
N ILE A 66 -6.12 -10.81 4.04
CA ILE A 66 -5.23 -10.08 4.94
C ILE A 66 -6.09 -9.14 5.79
N PHE A 67 -6.17 -9.39 7.10
CA PHE A 67 -6.78 -8.45 8.03
C PHE A 67 -5.92 -7.18 8.18
N VAL A 68 -4.60 -7.37 8.35
CA VAL A 68 -3.60 -6.31 8.50
C VAL A 68 -2.28 -6.75 7.84
N ALA A 69 -1.63 -5.84 7.12
CA ALA A 69 -0.25 -5.97 6.68
C ALA A 69 0.63 -4.89 7.33
N ARG A 70 1.69 -5.29 8.04
CA ARG A 70 2.75 -4.35 8.45
C ARG A 70 3.74 -4.24 7.31
N ILE A 71 3.83 -3.07 6.70
CA ILE A 71 4.75 -2.83 5.59
C ILE A 71 6.13 -2.41 6.11
N SER A 72 7.19 -2.75 5.39
CA SER A 72 8.57 -2.43 5.79
C SER A 72 8.79 -0.91 5.95
N MET A 73 8.21 -0.13 5.04
CA MET A 73 8.27 1.33 5.09
C MET A 73 7.52 1.87 6.32
N GLY A 74 8.27 2.44 7.25
CA GLY A 74 7.72 3.01 8.47
C GLY A 74 7.11 1.99 9.45
N ARG A 75 7.28 0.68 9.21
CA ARG A 75 6.75 -0.42 10.04
C ARG A 75 5.28 -0.22 10.42
N THR A 76 4.51 0.31 9.48
CA THR A 76 3.14 0.74 9.70
C THR A 76 2.18 -0.38 9.31
N GLU A 77 1.20 -0.64 10.16
CA GLU A 77 0.09 -1.54 9.86
C GLU A 77 -0.90 -0.90 8.89
N ILE A 78 -1.18 -1.56 7.78
CA ILE A 78 -2.09 -1.12 6.74
C ILE A 78 -3.23 -2.13 6.66
N VAL A 79 -4.46 -1.63 6.65
CA VAL A 79 -5.66 -2.45 6.46
C VAL A 79 -6.06 -2.32 4.99
N PRO A 80 -6.30 -3.43 4.25
CA PRO A 80 -6.74 -3.34 2.87
C PRO A 80 -7.99 -2.47 2.73
N GLY A 81 -8.07 -1.71 1.66
CA GLY A 81 -9.22 -0.85 1.40
C GLY A 81 -9.43 0.31 2.39
N LYS A 82 -8.46 0.63 3.27
CA LYS A 82 -8.57 1.77 4.20
C LYS A 82 -7.38 2.71 4.08
N VAL A 83 -7.66 3.99 3.82
CA VAL A 83 -6.66 5.06 3.87
C VAL A 83 -6.15 5.18 5.31
N LYS A 84 -4.83 5.20 5.48
CA LYS A 84 -4.18 5.42 6.78
C LYS A 84 -3.39 6.73 6.75
N ILE A 85 -3.69 7.60 7.71
CA ILE A 85 -2.96 8.85 7.95
C ILE A 85 -2.38 8.78 9.36
N LEU A 86 -1.10 9.09 9.51
CA LEU A 86 -0.41 9.08 10.80
C LEU A 86 0.60 10.22 10.92
N PRO A 87 0.85 10.75 12.13
CA PRO A 87 1.88 11.77 12.33
C PRO A 87 3.28 11.18 12.12
N THR A 88 4.16 11.94 11.49
CA THR A 88 5.58 11.59 11.35
C THR A 88 6.38 12.15 12.52
N HIS A 89 7.57 11.57 12.79
CA HIS A 89 8.47 12.09 13.82
C HIS A 89 8.96 13.52 13.53
N GLY A 90 8.97 13.94 12.26
CA GLY A 90 9.34 15.30 11.84
C GLY A 90 8.23 16.34 11.96
N GLY A 91 7.06 16.00 12.52
CA GLY A 91 5.95 16.93 12.69
C GLY A 91 5.01 17.08 11.49
N GLY A 92 5.29 16.40 10.37
CA GLY A 92 4.38 16.29 9.21
C GLY A 92 3.46 15.05 9.29
N GLN A 93 2.83 14.69 8.17
CA GLN A 93 1.95 13.53 8.05
C GLN A 93 2.47 12.47 7.06
N ALA A 94 2.15 11.22 7.34
CA ALA A 94 2.30 10.11 6.40
C ALA A 94 0.91 9.60 6.00
N THR A 95 0.66 9.51 4.70
CA THR A 95 -0.58 9.03 4.09
C THR A 95 -0.29 7.79 3.25
N TYR A 96 -1.07 6.74 3.48
CA TYR A 96 -1.00 5.46 2.78
C TYR A 96 -2.38 5.14 2.21
N VAL A 97 -2.47 4.93 0.90
CA VAL A 97 -3.69 4.55 0.19
C VAL A 97 -3.47 3.18 -0.46
N PRO A 98 -4.03 2.11 0.11
CA PRO A 98 -3.98 0.78 -0.49
C PRO A 98 -4.69 0.76 -1.86
N GLY A 99 -4.08 0.06 -2.81
CA GLY A 99 -4.70 -0.35 -4.06
C GLY A 99 -5.24 -1.77 -3.97
N ASP A 100 -5.39 -2.42 -5.13
CA ASP A 100 -5.87 -3.79 -5.21
C ASP A 100 -4.78 -4.75 -4.74
N TRP A 101 -5.10 -5.62 -3.79
CA TRP A 101 -4.21 -6.62 -3.24
C TRP A 101 -4.68 -8.01 -3.67
N SER A 102 -3.75 -8.96 -3.76
CA SER A 102 -4.12 -10.37 -3.95
C SER A 102 -3.29 -11.31 -3.10
N VAL A 103 -3.92 -12.42 -2.73
CA VAL A 103 -3.29 -13.58 -2.09
C VAL A 103 -3.53 -14.78 -2.99
N ILE A 104 -2.46 -15.44 -3.42
CA ILE A 104 -2.51 -16.61 -4.29
C ILE A 104 -1.82 -17.76 -3.58
N TYR A 105 -2.48 -18.91 -3.49
CA TYR A 105 -1.88 -20.13 -2.94
C TYR A 105 -1.91 -21.26 -3.95
N SER A 106 -0.75 -21.88 -4.17
CA SER A 106 -0.59 -23.10 -4.95
C SER A 106 -0.37 -24.31 -4.02
N PRO A 107 -1.36 -25.19 -3.84
CA PRO A 107 -1.20 -26.41 -3.04
C PRO A 107 -0.15 -27.36 -3.60
N ALA A 108 -0.02 -27.42 -4.94
CA ALA A 108 0.93 -28.30 -5.63
C ALA A 108 2.39 -28.01 -5.26
N TYR A 109 2.73 -26.74 -5.07
CA TYR A 109 4.09 -26.30 -4.73
C TYR A 109 4.23 -25.81 -3.28
N ARG A 110 3.13 -25.80 -2.52
CA ARG A 110 3.01 -25.11 -1.23
C ARG A 110 3.51 -23.67 -1.29
N GLU A 111 3.26 -23.00 -2.40
CA GLU A 111 3.72 -21.63 -2.63
C GLU A 111 2.62 -20.64 -2.29
N LEU A 112 2.94 -19.65 -1.45
CA LEU A 112 2.08 -18.53 -1.11
C LEU A 112 2.68 -17.27 -1.74
N THR A 113 1.86 -16.54 -2.50
CA THR A 113 2.19 -15.25 -3.08
C THR A 113 1.24 -14.18 -2.56
N VAL A 114 1.80 -13.06 -2.13
CA VAL A 114 1.06 -11.85 -1.74
C VAL A 114 1.49 -10.71 -2.64
N ASP A 115 0.56 -10.11 -3.37
CA ASP A 115 0.78 -8.91 -4.19
C ASP A 115 0.11 -7.72 -3.52
N LEU A 116 0.92 -6.77 -3.05
CA LEU A 116 0.48 -5.57 -2.36
C LEU A 116 0.72 -4.36 -3.26
N VAL A 117 -0.36 -3.70 -3.67
CA VAL A 117 -0.29 -2.42 -4.36
C VAL A 117 -0.58 -1.29 -3.37
N MET A 118 0.34 -0.35 -3.25
CA MET A 118 0.11 0.95 -2.63
C MET A 118 -0.12 1.97 -3.73
N ASN A 119 -1.38 2.37 -3.89
CA ASN A 119 -1.83 3.30 -4.92
C ASN A 119 -1.29 4.71 -4.73
N PHE A 120 -1.09 5.10 -3.47
CA PHE A 120 -0.44 6.34 -3.09
C PHE A 120 0.25 6.18 -1.75
N VAL A 121 1.47 6.67 -1.67
CA VAL A 121 2.24 6.84 -0.45
C VAL A 121 2.72 8.29 -0.45
N ARG A 122 2.58 8.96 0.69
CA ARG A 122 3.24 10.24 0.95
C ARG A 122 3.74 10.26 2.37
N VAL A 123 5.00 10.59 2.59
CA VAL A 123 5.62 10.71 3.91
C VAL A 123 6.32 12.07 3.97
N GLU A 124 5.80 12.96 4.81
CA GLU A 124 6.39 14.28 5.02
C GLU A 124 7.60 14.21 5.97
N MET A 125 8.68 14.88 5.59
CA MET A 125 9.98 14.86 6.27
C MET A 125 10.56 16.28 6.29
N GLY A 126 10.11 17.09 7.26
CA GLY A 126 10.44 18.52 7.29
C GLY A 126 9.86 19.25 6.09
N ASP A 127 10.69 19.97 5.34
CA ASP A 127 10.29 20.74 4.15
C ASP A 127 10.20 19.88 2.87
N GLN A 128 10.41 18.56 2.99
CA GLN A 128 10.39 17.60 1.88
C GLN A 128 9.29 16.56 2.09
N ALA A 129 8.92 15.88 1.02
CA ALA A 129 8.05 14.71 1.08
C ALA A 129 8.56 13.64 0.12
N LEU A 130 8.57 12.38 0.59
CA LEU A 130 8.62 11.23 -0.30
C LEU A 130 7.18 10.96 -0.75
N GLN A 131 6.91 10.94 -2.04
CA GLN A 131 5.56 10.59 -2.53
C GLN A 131 5.62 9.75 -3.80
N GLY A 132 4.61 8.91 -4.00
CA GLY A 132 4.54 8.04 -5.18
C GLY A 132 3.62 6.84 -4.98
N LYS A 133 3.92 5.75 -5.67
CA LYS A 133 3.25 4.45 -5.55
C LYS A 133 4.28 3.34 -5.38
N GLU A 134 3.84 2.19 -4.91
CA GLU A 134 4.71 1.04 -4.68
C GLU A 134 3.93 -0.25 -4.94
N ARG A 135 4.58 -1.24 -5.55
CA ARG A 135 4.08 -2.62 -5.59
C ARG A 135 5.09 -3.54 -4.92
N ASN A 136 4.62 -4.43 -4.04
CA ASN A 136 5.43 -5.45 -3.40
C ASN A 136 4.86 -6.83 -3.73
N ILE A 137 5.67 -7.71 -4.29
CA ILE A 137 5.31 -9.11 -4.51
C ILE A 137 6.15 -9.96 -3.56
N ILE A 138 5.50 -10.68 -2.67
CA ILE A 138 6.15 -11.53 -1.67
C ILE A 138 5.74 -12.95 -1.98
N SER A 139 6.67 -13.76 -2.47
CA SER A 139 6.36 -15.12 -2.92
C SER A 139 7.33 -16.13 -2.37
N GLY A 140 6.83 -17.32 -2.04
CA GLY A 140 7.67 -18.48 -1.82
C GLY A 140 6.98 -19.59 -1.05
N THR A 141 7.76 -20.59 -0.65
CA THR A 141 7.24 -21.86 -0.16
C THR A 141 6.99 -21.86 1.34
N VAL A 142 5.89 -22.50 1.74
CA VAL A 142 5.54 -22.72 3.14
C VAL A 142 5.94 -24.13 3.54
N SER A 143 6.71 -24.24 4.62
CA SER A 143 7.18 -25.51 5.18
C SER A 143 6.04 -26.47 5.45
N GLU A 144 6.32 -27.77 5.45
CA GLU A 144 5.31 -28.82 5.64
C GLU A 144 4.56 -28.68 6.97
N ASP A 145 5.26 -28.25 8.03
CA ASP A 145 4.68 -28.00 9.35
C ASP A 145 3.86 -26.69 9.45
N GLY A 146 3.82 -25.90 8.38
CA GLY A 146 3.07 -24.64 8.33
C GLY A 146 3.62 -23.54 9.23
N LYS A 147 4.89 -23.63 9.69
CA LYS A 147 5.49 -22.66 10.62
C LYS A 147 6.44 -21.66 9.98
N LEU A 148 6.97 -21.96 8.79
CA LEU A 148 7.96 -21.15 8.11
C LEU A 148 7.56 -20.91 6.66
N TRP A 149 7.57 -19.65 6.24
CA TRP A 149 7.35 -19.24 4.86
C TRP A 149 8.61 -18.57 4.34
N ARG A 150 9.32 -19.25 3.44
CA ARG A 150 10.58 -18.76 2.86
C ARG A 150 10.26 -17.98 1.61
N THR A 151 10.56 -16.68 1.61
CA THR A 151 10.07 -15.77 0.57
C THR A 151 11.18 -15.04 -0.14
N VAL A 152 10.86 -14.60 -1.36
CA VAL A 152 11.51 -13.49 -2.04
C VAL A 152 10.53 -12.32 -2.08
N VAL A 153 10.96 -11.18 -1.56
CA VAL A 153 10.26 -9.90 -1.66
C VAL A 153 10.80 -9.14 -2.85
N SER A 154 9.94 -8.87 -3.83
CA SER A 154 10.21 -8.03 -5.00
C SER A 154 9.51 -6.69 -4.82
N ASN A 155 10.27 -5.61 -4.76
CA ASN A 155 9.73 -4.26 -4.57
C ASN A 155 9.91 -3.42 -5.85
N PHE A 156 8.82 -2.74 -6.23
CA PHE A 156 8.72 -1.89 -7.42
C PHE A 156 8.23 -0.49 -6.97
N PRO A 157 9.12 0.37 -6.47
CA PRO A 157 8.75 1.71 -6.07
C PRO A 157 8.72 2.65 -7.28
N GLU A 158 7.80 3.60 -7.26
CA GLU A 158 7.71 4.69 -8.22
C GLU A 158 7.53 5.99 -7.42
N TYR A 159 8.63 6.48 -6.84
CA TYR A 159 8.65 7.70 -6.02
C TYR A 159 9.13 8.92 -6.82
N GLU A 160 8.46 10.04 -6.62
CA GLU A 160 8.85 11.33 -7.19
C GLU A 160 10.12 11.86 -6.54
N GLY A 161 11.01 12.45 -7.35
CA GLY A 161 12.29 12.99 -6.87
C GLY A 161 13.36 11.94 -6.55
N PHE A 162 13.02 10.65 -6.58
CA PHE A 162 13.92 9.52 -6.38
C PHE A 162 13.82 8.56 -7.56
N PRO A 163 14.28 8.95 -8.77
CA PRO A 163 14.18 8.11 -9.94
C PRO A 163 15.00 6.83 -9.75
N ASN A 164 14.31 5.69 -9.70
CA ASN A 164 14.96 4.39 -9.72
C ASN A 164 15.56 4.17 -11.11
N ARG A 165 16.76 3.60 -11.18
CA ARG A 165 17.28 3.14 -12.47
C ARG A 165 16.58 1.83 -12.82
N PRO A 166 16.17 1.61 -14.08
CA PRO A 166 15.50 0.37 -14.47
C PRO A 166 16.28 -0.90 -14.10
N GLU A 167 17.61 -0.83 -14.16
CA GLU A 167 18.51 -1.93 -13.79
C GLU A 167 18.51 -2.27 -12.29
N ASP A 168 18.02 -1.39 -11.42
CA ASP A 168 17.94 -1.60 -9.97
C ASP A 168 16.64 -2.31 -9.55
N LEU A 169 15.71 -2.54 -10.49
CA LEU A 169 14.37 -3.09 -10.21
C LEU A 169 14.16 -4.51 -10.78
N PRO A 170 13.39 -5.36 -10.08
CA PRO A 170 12.92 -5.16 -8.71
C PRO A 170 14.05 -5.22 -7.68
N TYR A 171 13.88 -4.51 -6.56
CA TYR A 171 14.70 -4.81 -5.39
C TYR A 171 14.29 -6.17 -4.83
N LEU A 172 15.20 -7.13 -4.92
CA LEU A 172 14.99 -8.51 -4.45
C LEU A 172 15.61 -8.71 -3.06
N ARG A 173 14.83 -9.28 -2.14
CA ARG A 173 15.32 -9.69 -0.83
C ARG A 173 14.72 -11.03 -0.43
N GLU A 174 15.55 -11.97 -0.03
CA GLU A 174 15.07 -13.17 0.65
C GLU A 174 14.63 -12.81 2.06
N VAL A 175 13.44 -13.22 2.50
CA VAL A 175 12.91 -12.95 3.85
C VAL A 175 12.22 -14.21 4.36
N ASN A 176 12.42 -14.56 5.62
CA ASN A 176 11.67 -15.67 6.21
C ASN A 176 10.56 -15.14 7.09
N PHE A 177 9.34 -15.61 6.86
CA PHE A 177 8.21 -15.34 7.74
C PHE A 177 8.02 -16.53 8.68
N VAL A 178 7.91 -16.24 9.96
CA VAL A 178 7.62 -17.22 11.01
C VAL A 178 6.21 -17.02 11.49
N LYS A 179 5.46 -18.12 11.63
CA LYS A 179 4.12 -18.10 12.20
C LYS A 179 4.21 -17.81 13.70
N VAL A 180 3.51 -16.78 14.15
CA VAL A 180 3.46 -16.40 15.57
C VAL A 180 2.30 -17.14 16.22
N GLU A 181 2.60 -18.02 17.17
CA GLU A 181 1.60 -18.70 17.98
C GLU A 181 0.96 -17.68 18.94
N GLU A 182 -0.37 -17.55 18.90
CA GLU A 182 -1.09 -16.78 19.91
C GLU A 182 -0.99 -17.49 21.26
N LYS A 183 -0.50 -16.78 22.27
CA LYS A 183 -0.37 -17.28 23.65
C LYS A 183 -1.63 -17.09 24.45
#